data_AF-A0A4U6SZC2-F1
#
_entry.id   AF-A0A4U6SZC2-F1
#
_cell.length_a   1.000
_cell.length_b   1.000
_cell.length_c   1.000
_cell.angle_alpha   90.00
_cell.angle_beta   90.00
_cell.angle_gamma   90.00
#
_symmetry.space_group_name_H-M   'P 1'
#
loop_
_entity.id
_entity.type
_entity.pdbx_description
1 polymer ?
#
loop_
_entity_poly.entity_id
_entity_poly.type
_entity_poly.pdbx_seq_one_letter_code
_entity_poly.pdbx_strand_id
1 'polypeptide(L)'
;MDADDEERPLIRHLPQQDVSSELVTDGTVDINNKPALKQTMGSWRACFFVLVTTSNVASGDAHLTVSAFLPLLMDSSYHRHIHRVAAYLGLYLVALGNDGNKPCTTALGADQFDATDPVERVSKGSFLNWFYFSISIGFLLSATVVVWVQDNIGWGVWALRVHCGFFDKAAIVAPSSGDEAQMSSTFIEQGASMDNRVGPFAIPPVSLATFDNISVMVSIQFYDGVLVSLARRATGKERGLSQLQRLGVGLALSVVGTVYAALRPDRGSTAMSMMWQAPAYAVLGAGEVFTAIGILEFLYDQSPDGMKSLGSTLAQLAVAVGNYFNSAVLATVSAVTARGGRPGWIPDDLNEGHLNYFFWLMAALVLVNLLHFLHFSMRYRGSNNNTDS
;
A
#
# COMPACT_ATOMS: atom_id res chain seq x y z
N MET A 1 -35.39 -76.97 4.45
CA MET A 1 -36.12 -76.14 3.48
C MET A 1 -36.78 -75.02 4.26
N ASP A 2 -36.00 -74.27 5.04
CA ASP A 2 -35.02 -73.23 4.64
C ASP A 2 -35.82 -71.96 4.32
N ALA A 3 -35.94 -71.01 5.27
CA ALA A 3 -34.97 -69.98 5.63
C ALA A 3 -34.80 -68.95 4.49
N ASP A 4 -35.45 -67.78 4.63
CA ASP A 4 -34.80 -66.44 4.65
C ASP A 4 -35.86 -65.32 4.65
N ASP A 5 -36.14 -64.82 5.86
CA ASP A 5 -36.39 -63.40 6.13
C ASP A 5 -35.06 -62.67 5.92
N GLU A 6 -35.01 -61.58 5.13
CA GLU A 6 -34.25 -60.35 5.45
C GLU A 6 -34.32 -59.29 4.31
N GLU A 7 -34.74 -58.09 4.73
CA GLU A 7 -34.26 -56.77 4.29
C GLU A 7 -34.51 -56.27 2.85
N ARG A 8 -35.56 -55.43 2.70
CA ARG A 8 -35.49 -54.28 1.79
C ARG A 8 -34.63 -53.19 2.45
N PRO A 9 -33.51 -52.75 1.87
CA PRO A 9 -32.85 -51.56 2.36
C PRO A 9 -33.65 -50.33 1.92
N LEU A 10 -34.09 -49.58 2.92
CA LEU A 10 -34.55 -48.20 2.80
C LEU A 10 -33.60 -47.43 1.87
N ILE A 11 -34.13 -46.90 0.77
CA ILE A 11 -33.47 -45.82 0.04
C ILE A 11 -33.44 -44.63 0.99
N ARG A 12 -32.36 -44.53 1.74
CA ARG A 12 -32.00 -43.38 2.56
C ARG A 12 -31.93 -42.21 1.60
N HIS A 13 -32.90 -41.31 1.66
CA HIS A 13 -32.75 -39.96 1.15
C HIS A 13 -31.56 -39.35 1.90
N LEU A 14 -30.36 -39.46 1.32
CA LEU A 14 -29.26 -38.59 1.66
C LEU A 14 -29.74 -37.16 1.38
N PRO A 15 -29.60 -36.22 2.32
CA PRO A 15 -29.99 -34.85 2.07
C PRO A 15 -29.14 -34.36 0.89
N GLN A 16 -29.81 -33.89 -0.16
CA GLN A 16 -29.21 -33.24 -1.34
C GLN A 16 -28.39 -31.98 -0.98
N GLN A 17 -28.34 -31.64 0.30
CA GLN A 17 -27.61 -30.56 0.94
C GLN A 17 -26.10 -30.85 1.11
N ASP A 18 -25.66 -32.12 1.20
CA ASP A 18 -24.23 -32.43 1.41
C ASP A 18 -23.37 -32.30 0.15
N VAL A 19 -23.88 -32.76 -1.00
CA VAL A 19 -23.12 -32.81 -2.27
C VAL A 19 -22.84 -31.41 -2.82
N SER A 20 -23.73 -30.45 -2.57
CA SER A 20 -23.56 -29.05 -3.00
C SER A 20 -22.54 -28.29 -2.14
N SER A 21 -22.25 -28.77 -0.92
CA SER A 21 -21.22 -28.19 -0.04
C SER A 21 -19.81 -28.68 -0.40
N GLU A 22 -19.72 -29.87 -1.02
CA GLU A 22 -18.47 -30.50 -1.43
C GLU A 22 -17.98 -30.08 -2.83
N LEU A 23 -18.76 -29.32 -3.61
CA LEU A 23 -18.39 -28.86 -4.96
C LEU A 23 -18.05 -27.37 -4.95
N VAL A 24 -17.08 -26.94 -5.77
CA VAL A 24 -16.74 -25.52 -5.92
C VAL A 24 -17.86 -24.80 -6.69
N THR A 25 -18.38 -23.70 -6.14
CA THR A 25 -19.50 -22.92 -6.72
C THR A 25 -19.10 -21.93 -7.81
N ASP A 26 -17.82 -21.89 -8.17
CA ASP A 26 -17.22 -20.94 -9.11
C ASP A 26 -17.20 -21.41 -10.57
N GLY A 27 -17.71 -22.61 -10.86
CA GLY A 27 -17.76 -23.19 -12.20
C GLY A 27 -16.47 -23.89 -12.65
N THR A 28 -15.51 -24.09 -11.75
CA THR A 28 -14.25 -24.78 -12.05
C THR A 28 -14.46 -26.28 -12.28
N VAL A 29 -13.89 -26.79 -13.36
CA VAL A 29 -13.90 -28.21 -13.73
C VAL A 29 -12.50 -28.83 -13.62
N ASP A 30 -12.44 -30.12 -13.31
CA ASP A 30 -11.20 -30.90 -13.29
C ASP A 30 -10.65 -31.10 -14.72
N ILE A 31 -9.47 -31.73 -14.80
CA ILE A 31 -8.82 -32.07 -16.09
C ILE A 31 -9.64 -33.03 -16.96
N ASN A 32 -10.67 -33.65 -16.40
CA ASN A 32 -11.62 -34.55 -17.05
C ASN A 32 -13.01 -33.91 -17.23
N ASN A 33 -13.12 -32.58 -17.12
CA ASN A 33 -14.33 -31.79 -17.32
C ASN A 33 -15.47 -32.09 -16.32
N LYS A 34 -15.14 -32.57 -15.10
CA LYS A 34 -16.12 -32.78 -14.02
C LYS A 34 -16.08 -31.62 -13.02
N PRO A 35 -17.21 -31.25 -12.38
CA PRO A 35 -17.22 -30.24 -11.34
C PRO A 35 -16.22 -30.58 -10.21
N ALA A 36 -15.35 -29.65 -9.86
CA ALA A 36 -14.27 -29.89 -8.92
C ALA A 36 -14.79 -30.07 -7.48
N LEU A 37 -14.24 -31.05 -6.73
CA LEU A 37 -14.49 -31.20 -5.29
C LEU A 37 -13.70 -30.16 -4.48
N LYS A 38 -14.40 -29.43 -3.61
CA LYS A 38 -13.91 -28.44 -2.63
C LYS A 38 -12.78 -29.00 -1.75
N GLN A 39 -12.89 -30.28 -1.34
CA GLN A 39 -11.88 -30.93 -0.48
C GLN A 39 -10.57 -31.29 -1.20
N THR A 40 -10.62 -31.55 -2.52
CA THR A 40 -9.46 -32.06 -3.28
C THR A 40 -8.79 -30.98 -4.13
N MET A 41 -9.54 -29.95 -4.53
CA MET A 41 -9.06 -28.84 -5.36
C MET A 41 -9.12 -27.49 -4.65
N GLY A 42 -8.72 -27.41 -3.38
CA GLY A 42 -8.56 -26.12 -2.71
C GLY A 42 -7.65 -25.19 -3.51
N SER A 43 -8.21 -24.27 -4.29
CA SER A 43 -7.60 -23.01 -4.77
C SER A 43 -6.15 -23.05 -5.34
N TRP A 44 -5.66 -24.18 -5.86
CA TRP A 44 -4.24 -24.35 -6.20
C TRP A 44 -3.70 -23.40 -7.29
N ARG A 45 -4.56 -22.79 -8.11
CA ARG A 45 -4.14 -21.81 -9.14
C ARG A 45 -3.60 -20.51 -8.52
N ALA A 46 -4.21 -20.04 -7.42
CA ALA A 46 -3.71 -18.90 -6.67
C ALA A 46 -2.41 -19.25 -5.93
N CYS A 47 -2.27 -20.49 -5.45
CA CYS A 47 -1.04 -20.98 -4.85
C CYS A 47 0.15 -20.93 -5.82
N PHE A 48 -0.04 -21.24 -7.10
CA PHE A 48 1.03 -21.08 -8.10
C PHE A 48 1.46 -19.62 -8.26
N PHE A 49 0.52 -18.67 -8.33
CA PHE A 49 0.83 -17.24 -8.37
C PHE A 49 1.54 -16.76 -7.09
N VAL A 50 1.09 -17.20 -5.92
CA VAL A 50 1.75 -16.92 -4.64
C VAL A 50 3.17 -17.52 -4.59
N LEU A 51 3.36 -18.75 -5.08
CA LEU A 51 4.70 -19.38 -5.16
C LEU A 51 5.64 -18.63 -6.11
N VAL A 52 5.14 -18.19 -7.28
CA VAL A 52 5.94 -17.40 -8.23
C VAL A 52 6.31 -16.04 -7.64
N THR A 53 5.34 -15.33 -7.06
CA THR A 53 5.57 -14.01 -6.44
C THR A 53 6.53 -14.10 -5.26
N THR A 54 6.35 -15.06 -4.35
CA THR A 54 7.28 -15.30 -3.23
C THR A 54 8.68 -15.73 -3.69
N SER A 55 8.79 -16.50 -4.77
CA SER A 55 10.08 -16.85 -5.38
C SER A 55 10.77 -15.63 -6.00
N ASN A 56 10.02 -14.71 -6.60
CA ASN A 56 10.55 -13.45 -7.12
C ASN A 56 11.07 -12.55 -6.01
N VAL A 57 10.35 -12.44 -4.89
CA VAL A 57 10.80 -11.69 -3.69
C VAL A 57 12.13 -12.27 -3.19
N ALA A 58 12.17 -13.59 -2.91
CA ALA A 58 13.38 -14.24 -2.41
C ALA A 58 14.58 -14.10 -3.37
N SER A 59 14.33 -14.19 -4.68
CA SER A 59 15.35 -13.97 -5.70
C SER A 59 15.83 -12.52 -5.70
N GLY A 60 14.92 -11.55 -5.59
CA GLY A 60 15.25 -10.13 -5.54
C GLY A 60 16.09 -9.77 -4.31
N ASP A 61 15.73 -10.26 -3.13
CA ASP A 61 16.48 -10.06 -1.89
C ASP A 61 17.88 -10.67 -1.95
N ALA A 62 18.02 -11.83 -2.61
CA ALA A 62 19.33 -12.42 -2.86
C ALA A 62 20.19 -11.51 -3.76
N HIS A 63 19.63 -10.91 -4.82
CA HIS A 63 20.35 -9.97 -5.69
C HIS A 63 20.75 -8.69 -4.93
N LEU A 64 19.88 -8.16 -4.08
CA LEU A 64 20.19 -7.00 -3.23
C LEU A 64 21.29 -7.30 -2.22
N THR A 65 21.24 -8.47 -1.60
CA THR A 65 22.27 -8.96 -0.68
C THR A 65 23.61 -9.08 -1.39
N VAL A 66 23.64 -9.73 -2.55
CA VAL A 66 24.84 -9.84 -3.38
C VAL A 66 25.36 -8.46 -3.79
N SER A 67 24.47 -7.52 -4.14
CA SER A 67 24.85 -6.14 -4.44
C SER A 67 25.48 -5.44 -3.25
N ALA A 68 24.95 -5.62 -2.03
CA ALA A 68 25.46 -4.97 -0.83
C ALA A 68 26.85 -5.49 -0.41
N PHE A 69 27.17 -6.76 -0.69
CA PHE A 69 28.48 -7.36 -0.41
C PHE A 69 29.49 -7.23 -1.56
N LEU A 70 29.04 -6.89 -2.77
CA LEU A 70 29.90 -6.75 -3.95
C LEU A 70 31.07 -5.75 -3.76
N PRO A 71 30.87 -4.56 -3.15
CA PRO A 71 31.96 -3.61 -2.88
C PRO A 71 33.03 -4.14 -1.92
N LEU A 72 32.72 -5.17 -1.11
CA LEU A 72 33.64 -5.77 -0.15
C LEU A 72 34.47 -6.93 -0.75
N LEU A 73 34.03 -7.49 -1.89
CA LEU A 73 34.58 -8.72 -2.46
C LEU A 73 35.48 -8.51 -3.69
N MET A 74 35.40 -7.36 -4.38
CA MET A 74 36.13 -7.14 -5.63
C MET A 74 36.66 -5.70 -5.78
N ASP A 75 37.90 -5.55 -6.23
CA ASP A 75 38.62 -4.27 -6.35
C ASP A 75 38.81 -3.90 -7.83
N SER A 76 37.92 -3.09 -8.43
CA SER A 76 38.06 -2.50 -9.79
C SER A 76 36.85 -1.63 -10.22
N SER A 77 37.07 -0.64 -11.09
CA SER A 77 36.06 0.23 -11.73
C SER A 77 34.90 -0.50 -12.44
N TYR A 78 35.07 -1.78 -12.79
CA TYR A 78 34.01 -2.63 -13.37
C TYR A 78 32.87 -2.94 -12.38
N HIS A 79 33.11 -2.81 -11.06
CA HIS A 79 32.10 -3.06 -10.01
C HIS A 79 30.90 -2.12 -10.11
N ARG A 80 31.08 -0.85 -10.53
CA ARG A 80 30.04 0.18 -10.41
C ARG A 80 28.83 -0.09 -11.31
N HIS A 81 29.06 -0.67 -12.49
CA HIS A 81 27.99 -1.06 -13.41
C HIS A 81 27.30 -2.35 -12.97
N ILE A 82 28.07 -3.38 -12.59
CA ILE A 82 27.51 -4.66 -12.12
C ILE A 82 26.69 -4.46 -10.84
N HIS A 83 27.20 -3.68 -9.89
CA HIS A 83 26.48 -3.30 -8.67
C HIS A 83 25.13 -2.64 -8.99
N ARG A 84 25.13 -1.63 -9.87
CA ARG A 84 23.89 -0.93 -10.26
C ARG A 84 22.90 -1.88 -10.94
N VAL A 85 23.37 -2.73 -11.86
CA VAL A 85 22.50 -3.68 -12.56
C VAL A 85 21.92 -4.72 -11.58
N ALA A 86 22.74 -5.28 -10.69
CA ALA A 86 22.30 -6.23 -9.67
C ALA A 86 21.31 -5.60 -8.70
N ALA A 87 21.57 -4.36 -8.25
CA ALA A 87 20.66 -3.61 -7.38
C ALA A 87 19.31 -3.34 -8.06
N TYR A 88 19.31 -2.83 -9.29
CA TYR A 88 18.05 -2.55 -9.99
C TYR A 88 17.29 -3.82 -10.33
N LEU A 89 17.96 -4.88 -10.78
CA LEU A 89 17.32 -6.16 -11.03
C LEU A 89 16.67 -6.72 -9.75
N GLY A 90 17.38 -6.64 -8.62
CA GLY A 90 16.85 -7.01 -7.32
C GLY A 90 15.61 -6.20 -6.94
N LEU A 91 15.68 -4.87 -7.03
CA LEU A 91 14.56 -3.97 -6.74
C LEU A 91 13.33 -4.26 -7.60
N TYR A 92 13.50 -4.50 -8.91
CA TYR A 92 12.37 -4.82 -9.79
C TYR A 92 11.75 -6.18 -9.47
N LEU A 93 12.54 -7.19 -9.11
CA LEU A 93 12.04 -8.51 -8.71
C LEU A 93 11.27 -8.46 -7.39
N VAL A 94 11.79 -7.71 -6.41
CA VAL A 94 11.09 -7.48 -5.13
C VAL A 94 9.77 -6.73 -5.37
N ALA A 95 9.78 -5.67 -6.17
CA ALA A 95 8.56 -4.91 -6.49
C ALA A 95 7.48 -5.80 -7.15
N LEU A 96 7.84 -6.54 -8.20
CA LEU A 96 6.91 -7.46 -8.89
C LEU A 96 6.39 -8.57 -7.96
N GLY A 97 7.22 -9.08 -7.06
CA GLY A 97 6.85 -10.11 -6.10
C GLY A 97 5.91 -9.60 -5.01
N ASN A 98 6.23 -8.47 -4.38
CA ASN A 98 5.46 -7.90 -3.28
C ASN A 98 4.07 -7.44 -3.75
N ASP A 99 4.00 -6.66 -4.83
CA ASP A 99 2.72 -6.12 -5.31
C ASP A 99 1.80 -7.21 -5.86
N GLY A 100 2.36 -8.28 -6.45
CA GLY A 100 1.60 -9.43 -6.94
C GLY A 100 1.01 -10.30 -5.81
N ASN A 101 1.68 -10.38 -4.65
CA ASN A 101 1.24 -11.24 -3.55
C ASN A 101 0.06 -10.65 -2.76
N LYS A 102 -0.06 -9.32 -2.73
CA LYS A 102 -1.05 -8.56 -1.94
C LYS A 102 -2.52 -8.90 -2.27
N PRO A 103 -2.98 -8.86 -3.54
CA PRO A 103 -4.37 -9.23 -3.86
C PRO A 103 -4.62 -10.74 -3.75
N CYS A 104 -3.60 -11.57 -4.00
CA CYS A 104 -3.76 -13.03 -4.01
C CYS A 104 -3.90 -13.61 -2.59
N THR A 105 -3.12 -13.13 -1.63
CA THR A 105 -3.17 -13.64 -0.24
C THR A 105 -4.47 -13.31 0.47
N THR A 106 -4.98 -12.09 0.28
CA THR A 106 -6.26 -11.64 0.84
C THR A 106 -7.44 -12.41 0.25
N ALA A 107 -7.47 -12.57 -1.08
CA ALA A 107 -8.50 -13.36 -1.76
C ALA A 107 -8.45 -14.84 -1.31
N LEU A 108 -7.25 -15.45 -1.31
CA LEU A 108 -7.07 -16.85 -0.90
C LEU A 108 -7.52 -17.11 0.54
N GLY A 109 -7.16 -16.21 1.47
CA GLY A 109 -7.58 -16.31 2.87
C GLY A 109 -9.09 -16.10 3.04
N ALA A 110 -9.69 -15.21 2.24
CA ALA A 110 -11.13 -14.98 2.23
C ALA A 110 -11.94 -16.16 1.65
N ASP A 111 -11.37 -16.90 0.69
CA ASP A 111 -12.00 -18.04 0.02
C ASP A 111 -12.04 -19.31 0.88
N GLN A 112 -11.29 -19.35 1.99
CA GLN A 112 -11.33 -20.49 2.92
C GLN A 112 -12.62 -20.56 3.74
N PHE A 113 -13.42 -19.49 3.76
CA PHE A 113 -14.65 -19.38 4.54
C PHE A 113 -15.86 -19.41 3.63
N ASP A 114 -16.85 -20.22 3.97
CA ASP A 114 -18.11 -20.30 3.24
C ASP A 114 -18.95 -19.03 3.47
N ALA A 115 -19.42 -18.42 2.38
CA ALA A 115 -20.26 -17.22 2.45
C ALA A 115 -21.72 -17.54 2.82
N THR A 116 -22.14 -18.80 2.67
CA THR A 116 -23.51 -19.26 2.91
C THR A 116 -23.76 -19.66 4.36
N ASP A 117 -22.70 -20.02 5.11
CA ASP A 117 -22.78 -20.32 6.54
C ASP A 117 -22.68 -19.01 7.38
N PRO A 118 -23.70 -18.65 8.17
CA PRO A 118 -23.66 -17.46 9.03
C PRO A 118 -22.54 -17.49 10.08
N VAL A 119 -22.11 -18.66 10.57
CA VAL A 119 -21.05 -18.80 11.57
C VAL A 119 -19.68 -18.57 10.94
N GLU A 120 -19.43 -19.15 9.76
CA GLU A 120 -18.18 -18.95 9.03
C GLU A 120 -18.04 -17.52 8.50
N ARG A 121 -19.14 -16.88 8.11
CA ARG A 121 -19.14 -15.47 7.68
C ARG A 121 -18.65 -14.52 8.78
N VAL A 122 -19.03 -14.74 10.03
CA VAL A 122 -18.54 -13.93 11.16
C VAL A 122 -17.05 -14.23 11.43
N SER A 123 -16.65 -15.50 11.31
CA SER A 123 -15.27 -15.94 11.47
C SER A 123 -14.33 -15.35 10.40
N LYS A 124 -14.79 -15.23 9.15
CA LYS A 124 -14.10 -14.54 8.05
C LYS A 124 -13.80 -13.08 8.40
N GLY A 125 -14.77 -12.38 8.99
CA GLY A 125 -14.58 -11.00 9.46
C GLY A 125 -13.50 -10.89 10.54
N SER A 126 -13.51 -11.81 11.52
CA SER A 126 -12.48 -11.87 12.56
C SER A 126 -11.08 -12.16 11.99
N PHE A 127 -10.97 -13.09 11.04
CA PHE A 127 -9.73 -13.41 10.34
C PHE A 127 -9.16 -12.18 9.61
N LEU A 128 -9.97 -11.49 8.82
CA LEU A 128 -9.54 -10.30 8.08
C LEU A 128 -9.13 -9.16 9.03
N ASN A 129 -9.84 -8.98 10.15
CA ASN A 129 -9.45 -7.98 11.15
C ASN A 129 -8.07 -8.28 11.76
N TRP A 130 -7.81 -9.53 12.15
CA TRP A 130 -6.50 -9.94 12.66
C TRP A 130 -5.39 -9.84 11.61
N PHE A 131 -5.71 -10.16 10.35
CA PHE A 131 -4.80 -10.00 9.23
C PHE A 131 -4.37 -8.54 9.07
N TYR A 132 -5.33 -7.60 8.97
CA TYR A 132 -5.02 -6.17 8.86
C TYR A 132 -4.31 -5.62 10.11
N PHE A 133 -4.70 -6.06 11.31
CA PHE A 133 -3.99 -5.68 12.53
C PHE A 133 -2.52 -6.13 12.54
N SER A 134 -2.25 -7.36 12.08
CA SER A 134 -0.88 -7.88 11.99
C SER A 134 -0.02 -7.08 11.00
N ILE A 135 -0.61 -6.65 9.87
CA ILE A 135 0.05 -5.82 8.87
C ILE A 135 0.41 -4.46 9.44
N SER A 136 -0.52 -3.82 10.14
CA SER A 136 -0.27 -2.51 10.77
C SER A 136 0.88 -2.57 11.77
N ILE A 137 0.95 -3.61 12.62
CA ILE A 137 2.08 -3.80 13.54
C ILE A 137 3.38 -4.05 12.78
N GLY A 138 3.34 -4.92 11.76
CA GLY A 138 4.50 -5.22 10.92
C GLY A 138 5.10 -3.96 10.29
N PHE A 139 4.25 -3.06 9.81
CA PHE A 139 4.64 -1.80 9.19
C PHE A 139 5.25 -0.82 10.19
N LEU A 140 4.69 -0.72 11.41
CA LEU A 140 5.28 0.09 12.49
C LEU A 140 6.66 -0.41 12.90
N LEU A 141 6.82 -1.73 13.07
CA LEU A 141 8.12 -2.33 13.40
C LEU A 141 9.14 -2.16 12.27
N SER A 142 8.68 -2.24 11.01
CA SER A 142 9.52 -2.00 9.84
C SER A 142 10.01 -0.54 9.78
N ALA A 143 9.11 0.44 9.86
CA ALA A 143 9.47 1.86 9.79
C ALA A 143 10.35 2.34 10.97
N THR A 144 10.34 1.64 12.10
CA THR A 144 11.12 2.01 13.30
C THR A 144 12.36 1.13 13.50
N VAL A 145 12.17 -0.13 13.87
CA VAL A 145 13.25 -1.03 14.30
C VAL A 145 14.11 -1.43 13.12
N VAL A 146 13.50 -1.79 11.98
CA VAL A 146 14.25 -2.23 10.80
C VAL A 146 15.07 -1.07 10.23
N VAL A 147 14.45 0.09 10.05
CA VAL A 147 15.15 1.31 9.60
C VAL A 147 16.29 1.68 10.55
N TRP A 148 16.06 1.64 11.87
CA TRP A 148 17.11 1.95 12.85
C TRP A 148 18.30 0.99 12.74
N VAL A 149 18.05 -0.30 12.55
CA VAL A 149 19.10 -1.30 12.34
C VAL A 149 19.86 -1.04 11.02
N GLN A 150 19.16 -0.73 9.94
CA GLN A 150 19.75 -0.44 8.63
C GLN A 150 20.72 0.75 8.71
N ASP A 151 20.31 1.84 9.37
CA ASP A 151 21.09 3.07 9.48
C ASP A 151 22.23 3.01 10.50
N ASN A 152 22.07 2.30 11.63
CA ASN A 152 23.08 2.29 12.71
C ASN A 152 24.05 1.09 12.65
N ILE A 153 23.58 -0.07 12.19
CA ILE A 153 24.37 -1.32 12.18
C ILE A 153 24.84 -1.66 10.76
N GLY A 154 24.19 -1.09 9.74
CA GLY A 154 24.59 -1.18 8.34
C GLY A 154 23.87 -2.29 7.56
N TRP A 155 23.71 -2.04 6.26
CA TRP A 155 22.96 -2.87 5.31
C TRP A 155 23.46 -4.31 5.18
N GLY A 156 24.77 -4.56 5.30
CA GLY A 156 25.35 -5.90 5.19
C GLY A 156 24.99 -6.82 6.37
N VAL A 157 24.98 -6.31 7.60
CA VAL A 157 24.59 -7.09 8.80
C VAL A 157 23.08 -7.33 8.80
N TRP A 158 22.31 -6.39 8.27
CA TRP A 158 20.87 -6.53 8.08
C TRP A 158 20.54 -7.63 7.04
N ALA A 159 21.17 -7.60 5.87
CA ALA A 159 20.96 -8.58 4.80
C ALA A 159 21.31 -10.01 5.24
N LEU A 160 22.37 -10.18 6.05
CA LEU A 160 22.77 -11.49 6.58
C LEU A 160 21.81 -12.04 7.67
N ARG A 161 21.09 -11.16 8.40
CA ARG A 161 20.24 -11.54 9.55
C ARG A 161 18.76 -11.71 9.19
N VAL A 162 18.25 -10.98 8.21
CA VAL A 162 16.83 -11.03 7.81
C VAL A 162 16.56 -12.11 6.77
N HIS A 163 17.51 -12.39 5.86
CA HIS A 163 17.40 -13.47 4.87
C HIS A 163 17.29 -14.87 5.53
N CYS A 164 17.56 -14.99 6.83
CA CYS A 164 17.43 -16.21 7.63
C CYS A 164 16.19 -16.26 8.54
N GLY A 165 15.30 -15.25 8.56
CA GLY A 165 14.18 -15.25 9.51
C GLY A 165 12.97 -14.38 9.12
N PHE A 166 11.79 -15.03 9.13
CA PHE A 166 10.38 -14.61 9.33
C PHE A 166 9.90 -13.16 9.07
N PHE A 167 10.72 -12.12 9.20
CA PHE A 167 10.36 -10.70 9.10
C PHE A 167 10.13 -10.20 7.67
N ASP A 168 10.60 -10.89 6.63
CA ASP A 168 10.24 -10.59 5.23
C ASP A 168 8.73 -10.64 5.00
N LYS A 169 8.02 -11.54 5.70
CA LYS A 169 6.58 -11.73 5.50
C LYS A 169 5.72 -10.56 6.00
N ALA A 170 6.24 -9.72 6.89
CA ALA A 170 5.54 -8.51 7.35
C ALA A 170 5.67 -7.34 6.35
N ALA A 171 6.81 -7.24 5.65
CA ALA A 171 7.02 -6.25 4.58
C ALA A 171 6.25 -6.61 3.30
N ILE A 172 6.07 -7.91 3.02
CA ILE A 172 5.33 -8.45 1.88
C ILE A 172 3.85 -8.01 1.82
N VAL A 173 3.29 -7.51 2.93
CA VAL A 173 1.88 -7.08 3.00
C VAL A 173 1.74 -5.62 3.46
N ALA A 174 2.82 -4.83 3.46
CA ALA A 174 2.69 -3.39 3.59
C ALA A 174 1.78 -2.87 2.46
N PRO A 175 0.79 -2.00 2.73
CA PRO A 175 0.24 -1.16 1.68
C PRO A 175 1.37 -0.27 1.19
N SER A 176 2.02 -0.68 0.10
CA SER A 176 2.66 0.27 -0.81
C SER A 176 1.53 1.10 -1.43
N SER A 177 0.88 1.95 -0.64
CA SER A 177 0.19 3.07 -1.23
C SER A 177 1.28 3.82 -1.98
N GLY A 178 1.14 3.96 -3.29
CA GLY A 178 2.16 4.65 -4.07
C GLY A 178 2.37 6.11 -3.63
N ASP A 179 1.57 6.65 -2.72
CA ASP A 179 1.84 7.89 -1.99
C ASP A 179 3.15 7.83 -1.16
N GLU A 180 3.63 6.64 -0.78
CA GLU A 180 4.94 6.43 -0.15
C GLU A 180 6.11 6.86 -1.05
N ALA A 181 6.07 6.65 -2.38
CA ALA A 181 7.26 6.87 -3.22
C ALA A 181 7.64 8.36 -3.36
N GLN A 182 6.67 9.25 -3.21
CA GLN A 182 6.82 10.69 -3.44
C GLN A 182 7.11 11.47 -2.16
N MET A 183 6.32 11.18 -1.12
CA MET A 183 6.50 11.77 0.19
C MET A 183 7.78 11.24 0.84
N SER A 184 8.11 9.96 0.63
CA SER A 184 9.34 9.36 1.18
C SER A 184 10.57 10.11 0.68
N SER A 185 10.84 10.18 -0.63
CA SER A 185 12.12 10.74 -1.09
C SER A 185 12.36 12.19 -0.65
N THR A 186 11.44 13.13 -0.96
CA THR A 186 11.71 14.56 -0.76
C THR A 186 11.57 15.02 0.70
N PHE A 187 10.66 14.43 1.49
CA PHE A 187 10.58 14.73 2.93
C PHE A 187 11.72 14.06 3.70
N ILE A 188 12.19 12.88 3.28
CA ILE A 188 13.39 12.25 3.87
C ILE A 188 14.61 13.12 3.62
N GLU A 189 14.79 13.62 2.39
CA GLU A 189 15.88 14.55 2.09
C GLU A 189 15.79 15.85 2.91
N GLN A 190 14.58 16.41 3.05
CA GLN A 190 14.37 17.55 3.94
C GLN A 190 14.71 17.19 5.39
N GLY A 191 14.32 16.00 5.85
CA GLY A 191 14.54 15.53 7.21
C GLY A 191 16.00 15.21 7.52
N ALA A 192 16.75 14.73 6.53
CA ALA A 192 18.19 14.50 6.62
C ALA A 192 18.97 15.80 6.85
N SER A 193 18.41 16.95 6.46
CA SER A 193 19.00 18.27 6.69
C SER A 193 18.66 18.88 8.07
N MET A 194 17.74 18.26 8.84
CA MET A 194 17.25 18.74 10.14
C MET A 194 17.99 18.09 11.32
N ASP A 195 17.82 18.62 12.54
CA ASP A 195 18.39 17.99 13.74
C ASP A 195 17.63 16.72 14.10
N ASN A 196 18.30 15.59 13.93
CA ASN A 196 17.75 14.25 14.12
C ASN A 196 17.91 13.72 15.56
N ARG A 197 18.43 14.54 16.49
CA ARG A 197 18.58 14.16 17.90
C ARG A 197 17.30 14.40 18.68
N VAL A 198 16.78 13.33 19.29
CA VAL A 198 15.72 13.40 20.30
C VAL A 198 16.33 12.95 21.63
N GLY A 199 16.83 13.93 22.39
CA GLY A 199 17.62 13.65 23.60
C GLY A 199 18.93 12.93 23.25
N PRO A 200 19.22 11.75 23.83
CA PRO A 200 20.45 11.01 23.56
C PRO A 200 20.42 10.15 22.29
N PHE A 201 19.26 9.98 21.65
CA PHE A 201 19.08 9.09 20.50
C PHE A 201 19.04 9.88 19.19
N ALA A 202 19.78 9.39 18.18
CA ALA A 202 19.66 9.87 16.80
C ALA A 202 18.63 9.01 16.06
N ILE A 203 17.61 9.67 15.51
CA ILE A 203 16.54 9.00 14.78
C ILE A 203 16.82 9.08 13.27
N PRO A 204 16.82 7.95 12.54
CA PRO A 204 16.90 7.95 11.09
C PRO A 204 15.80 8.80 10.42
N PRO A 205 16.11 9.54 9.35
CA PRO A 205 15.10 10.33 8.67
C PRO A 205 13.91 9.53 8.12
N VAL A 206 14.20 8.34 7.63
CA VAL A 206 13.23 7.40 7.08
C VAL A 206 12.20 6.97 8.14
N SER A 207 12.57 6.95 9.42
CA SER A 207 11.67 6.55 10.51
C SER A 207 10.51 7.52 10.75
N LEU A 208 10.54 8.73 10.17
CA LEU A 208 9.40 9.65 10.23
C LEU A 208 8.15 9.13 9.53
N ALA A 209 8.28 8.19 8.58
CA ALA A 209 7.13 7.50 7.99
C ALA A 209 6.25 6.84 9.06
N THR A 210 6.80 6.50 10.23
CA THR A 210 6.00 5.97 11.36
C THR A 210 4.87 6.93 11.78
N PHE A 211 5.06 8.25 11.69
CA PHE A 211 4.01 9.21 12.02
C PHE A 211 2.85 9.19 11.03
N ASP A 212 3.16 8.98 9.75
CA ASP A 212 2.16 8.78 8.71
C ASP A 212 1.33 7.52 8.99
N ASN A 213 2.01 6.41 9.25
CA ASN A 213 1.40 5.11 9.54
C ASN A 213 0.46 5.16 10.75
N ILE A 214 0.92 5.77 11.84
CA ILE A 214 0.10 5.99 13.04
C ILE A 214 -1.10 6.87 12.70
N SER A 215 -0.90 7.92 11.90
CA SER A 215 -1.98 8.80 11.47
C SER A 215 -3.02 8.07 10.63
N VAL A 216 -2.61 7.22 9.68
CA VAL A 216 -3.51 6.36 8.89
C VAL A 216 -4.34 5.48 9.81
N MET A 217 -3.70 4.79 10.76
CA MET A 217 -4.40 3.91 11.71
C MET A 217 -5.42 4.69 12.56
N VAL A 218 -5.02 5.83 13.12
CA VAL A 218 -5.91 6.67 13.94
C VAL A 218 -7.04 7.27 13.09
N SER A 219 -6.75 7.68 11.86
CA SER A 219 -7.70 8.29 10.94
C SER A 219 -8.79 7.32 10.52
N ILE A 220 -8.48 6.03 10.32
CA ILE A 220 -9.50 4.99 10.05
C ILE A 220 -10.45 4.87 11.25
N GLN A 221 -9.93 4.85 12.49
CA GLN A 221 -10.80 4.69 13.65
C GLN A 221 -11.64 5.93 13.92
N PHE A 222 -11.05 7.10 13.70
CA PHE A 222 -11.76 8.38 13.73
C PHE A 222 -12.85 8.43 12.66
N TYR A 223 -12.57 7.93 11.45
CA TYR A 223 -13.50 7.89 10.35
C TYR A 223 -14.73 7.03 10.66
N ASP A 224 -14.53 5.77 11.05
CA ASP A 224 -15.64 4.84 11.34
C ASP A 224 -16.40 5.20 12.62
N GLY A 225 -15.66 5.56 13.69
CA GLY A 225 -16.25 5.81 15.01
C GLY A 225 -16.94 7.16 15.12
N VAL A 226 -16.31 8.24 14.63
CA VAL A 226 -16.76 9.61 14.83
C VAL A 226 -17.37 10.19 13.56
N LEU A 227 -16.66 10.10 12.44
CA LEU A 227 -17.04 10.84 11.25
C LEU A 227 -18.27 10.24 10.56
N VAL A 228 -18.34 8.91 10.43
CA VAL A 228 -19.52 8.22 9.90
C VAL A 228 -20.71 8.37 10.83
N SER A 229 -20.51 8.25 12.15
CA SER A 229 -21.61 8.39 13.12
C SER A 229 -22.17 9.83 13.16
N LEU A 230 -21.29 10.84 13.13
CA LEU A 230 -21.68 12.25 13.07
C LEU A 230 -22.32 12.60 11.72
N ALA A 231 -21.74 12.13 10.62
CA ALA A 231 -22.27 12.41 9.29
C ALA A 231 -23.65 11.76 9.10
N ARG A 232 -23.89 10.54 9.59
CA ARG A 232 -25.23 9.92 9.60
C ARG A 232 -26.23 10.74 10.40
N ARG A 233 -25.83 11.28 11.56
CA ARG A 233 -26.67 12.16 12.38
C ARG A 233 -26.98 13.50 11.71
N ALA A 234 -26.00 14.07 10.99
CA ALA A 234 -26.12 15.40 10.39
C ALA A 234 -26.80 15.40 9.01
N THR A 235 -26.50 14.43 8.15
CA THR A 235 -27.01 14.41 6.76
C THR A 235 -28.22 13.51 6.57
N GLY A 236 -28.54 12.64 7.55
CA GLY A 236 -29.63 11.67 7.44
C GLY A 236 -29.45 10.61 6.34
N LYS A 237 -28.29 10.58 5.67
CA LYS A 237 -27.96 9.59 4.62
C LYS A 237 -27.19 8.43 5.23
N GLU A 238 -27.46 7.19 4.79
CA GLU A 238 -26.82 5.97 5.31
C GLU A 238 -25.28 6.00 5.24
N ARG A 239 -24.72 6.69 4.24
CA ARG A 239 -23.27 6.81 4.00
C ARG A 239 -22.62 8.06 4.61
N GLY A 240 -23.39 8.97 5.20
CA GLY A 240 -22.88 10.19 5.85
C GLY A 240 -22.35 11.26 4.88
N LEU A 241 -21.10 11.12 4.42
CA LEU A 241 -20.45 11.99 3.42
C LEU A 241 -20.49 11.37 2.02
N SER A 242 -20.59 12.20 0.97
CA SER A 242 -20.50 11.70 -0.41
C SER A 242 -19.06 11.29 -0.78
N GLN A 243 -18.93 10.36 -1.72
CA GLN A 243 -17.63 9.85 -2.21
C GLN A 243 -16.73 10.99 -2.72
N LEU A 244 -17.29 11.89 -3.53
CA LEU A 244 -16.58 13.06 -4.06
C LEU A 244 -16.14 14.03 -2.95
N GLN A 245 -16.94 14.19 -1.88
CA GLN A 245 -16.55 15.02 -0.75
C GLN A 245 -15.37 14.42 0.03
N ARG A 246 -15.36 13.10 0.24
CA ARG A 246 -14.22 12.43 0.91
C ARG A 246 -12.94 12.60 0.10
N LEU A 247 -13.02 12.38 -1.22
CA LEU A 247 -11.90 12.60 -2.13
C LEU A 247 -11.41 14.06 -2.11
N GLY A 248 -12.32 15.03 -2.10
CA GLY A 248 -11.98 16.45 -1.99
C GLY A 248 -11.32 16.83 -0.65
N VAL A 249 -11.77 16.24 0.47
CA VAL A 249 -11.14 16.43 1.79
C VAL A 249 -9.72 15.89 1.80
N GLY A 250 -9.50 14.69 1.25
CA GLY A 250 -8.17 14.11 1.14
C GLY A 250 -7.20 14.98 0.33
N LEU A 251 -7.63 15.47 -0.84
CA LEU A 251 -6.85 16.40 -1.66
C LEU A 251 -6.61 17.76 -0.97
N ALA A 252 -7.55 18.25 -0.17
CA ALA A 252 -7.35 19.48 0.59
C ALA A 252 -6.32 19.30 1.72
N LEU A 253 -6.36 18.17 2.43
CA LEU A 253 -5.38 17.83 3.46
C LEU A 253 -3.98 17.67 2.85
N SER A 254 -3.85 17.10 1.65
CA SER A 254 -2.55 17.00 0.98
C SER A 254 -1.96 18.36 0.58
N VAL A 255 -2.80 19.31 0.15
CA VAL A 255 -2.37 20.73 -0.03
C VAL A 255 -1.87 21.31 1.30
N VAL A 256 -2.63 21.14 2.38
CA VAL A 256 -2.25 21.68 3.71
C VAL A 256 -0.93 21.08 4.19
N GLY A 257 -0.75 19.76 4.08
CA GLY A 257 0.48 19.08 4.47
C GLY A 257 1.70 19.52 3.65
N THR A 258 1.52 19.68 2.34
CA THR A 258 2.60 20.13 1.43
C THR A 258 2.95 21.59 1.65
N VAL A 259 1.95 22.47 1.84
CA VAL A 259 2.18 23.88 2.19
C VAL A 259 2.87 24.01 3.54
N TYR A 260 2.46 23.24 4.54
CA TYR A 260 3.13 23.22 5.84
C TYR A 260 4.61 22.76 5.72
N ALA A 261 4.91 21.81 4.83
CA ALA A 261 6.29 21.43 4.53
C ALA A 261 7.07 22.55 3.81
N ALA A 262 6.44 23.26 2.88
CA ALA A 262 7.03 24.39 2.14
C ALA A 262 7.25 25.64 3.00
N LEU A 263 6.45 25.84 4.05
CA LEU A 263 6.62 26.97 4.96
C LEU A 263 7.85 26.83 5.87
N ARG A 264 8.49 25.67 5.90
CA ARG A 264 9.61 25.43 6.78
C ARG A 264 10.91 25.95 6.18
N PRO A 265 11.67 26.75 6.94
CA PRO A 265 12.87 27.40 6.43
C PRO A 265 13.97 26.38 6.12
N ASP A 266 14.60 26.54 4.95
CA ASP A 266 15.69 25.68 4.44
C ASP A 266 16.97 25.79 5.29
N ARG A 267 17.22 26.94 5.97
CA ARG A 267 18.22 27.12 7.04
C ARG A 267 18.33 28.55 7.57
N GLY A 268 18.86 28.67 8.80
CA GLY A 268 19.44 29.89 9.38
C GLY A 268 19.03 30.19 10.82
N SER A 269 19.87 29.80 11.80
CA SER A 269 19.96 30.27 13.20
C SER A 269 19.39 29.41 14.34
N THR A 270 18.60 28.38 14.10
CA THR A 270 18.26 27.37 15.13
C THR A 270 18.13 26.01 14.46
N ALA A 271 18.97 25.04 14.85
CA ALA A 271 18.83 23.65 14.42
C ALA A 271 17.43 23.18 14.83
N MET A 272 16.49 23.18 13.88
CA MET A 272 15.10 22.82 14.15
C MET A 272 15.04 21.30 14.24
N SER A 273 14.44 20.81 15.34
CA SER A 273 14.25 19.37 15.50
C SER A 273 13.43 18.80 14.35
N MET A 274 13.87 17.66 13.86
CA MET A 274 13.18 16.83 12.88
C MET A 274 11.71 16.57 13.26
N MET A 275 11.37 16.55 14.55
CA MET A 275 10.00 16.34 15.04
C MET A 275 8.99 17.36 14.49
N TRP A 276 9.44 18.53 14.01
CA TRP A 276 8.57 19.49 13.32
C TRP A 276 8.01 18.99 11.97
N GLN A 277 8.54 17.89 11.42
CA GLN A 277 7.96 17.15 10.29
C GLN A 277 6.77 16.28 10.66
N ALA A 278 6.64 15.85 11.92
CA ALA A 278 5.58 14.94 12.34
C ALA A 278 4.15 15.45 12.03
N PRO A 279 3.80 16.74 12.22
CA PRO A 279 2.48 17.25 11.86
C PRO A 279 2.18 17.15 10.36
N ALA A 280 3.21 17.33 9.52
CA ALA A 280 3.06 17.23 8.07
C ALA A 280 2.72 15.79 7.66
N TYR A 281 3.50 14.82 8.15
CA TYR A 281 3.24 13.40 7.94
C TYR A 281 1.87 12.99 8.49
N ALA A 282 1.47 13.50 9.65
CA ALA A 282 0.16 13.19 10.21
C ALA A 282 -0.99 13.70 9.33
N VAL A 283 -0.91 14.95 8.84
CA VAL A 283 -1.93 15.52 7.95
C VAL A 283 -1.99 14.80 6.61
N LEU A 284 -0.83 14.42 6.08
CA LEU A 284 -0.71 13.70 4.81
C LEU A 284 -1.32 12.29 4.91
N GLY A 285 -0.94 11.51 5.93
CA GLY A 285 -1.53 10.18 6.17
C GLY A 285 -3.04 10.22 6.45
N ALA A 286 -3.54 11.27 7.12
CA ALA A 286 -4.98 11.49 7.24
C ALA A 286 -5.63 11.73 5.87
N GLY A 287 -5.03 12.59 5.04
CA GLY A 287 -5.49 12.87 3.68
C GLY A 287 -5.49 11.64 2.77
N GLU A 288 -4.50 10.78 2.93
CA GLU A 288 -4.40 9.49 2.22
C GLU A 288 -5.61 8.61 2.51
N VAL A 289 -6.00 8.42 3.79
CA VAL A 289 -7.16 7.60 4.15
C VAL A 289 -8.43 8.08 3.45
N PHE A 290 -8.69 9.40 3.45
CA PHE A 290 -9.87 9.95 2.78
C PHE A 290 -9.82 9.78 1.25
N THR A 291 -8.64 9.94 0.65
CA THR A 291 -8.43 9.79 -0.80
C THR A 291 -8.59 8.33 -1.22
N ALA A 292 -7.95 7.40 -0.51
CA ALA A 292 -7.96 5.96 -0.76
C ALA A 292 -9.38 5.38 -0.63
N ILE A 293 -10.10 5.71 0.45
CA ILE A 293 -11.50 5.31 0.61
C ILE A 293 -12.38 5.92 -0.48
N GLY A 294 -12.19 7.21 -0.77
CA GLY A 294 -12.98 7.95 -1.76
C GLY A 294 -12.83 7.38 -3.17
N ILE A 295 -11.61 7.11 -3.63
CA ILE A 295 -11.35 6.59 -4.98
C ILE A 295 -11.79 5.15 -5.13
N LEU A 296 -11.56 4.30 -4.12
CA LEU A 296 -11.92 2.88 -4.16
C LEU A 296 -13.45 2.72 -4.21
N GLU A 297 -14.19 3.39 -3.33
CA GLU A 297 -15.65 3.31 -3.33
C GLU A 297 -16.26 3.91 -4.60
N PHE A 298 -15.74 5.04 -5.08
CA PHE A 298 -16.23 5.67 -6.31
C PHE A 298 -16.05 4.74 -7.51
N LEU A 299 -14.85 4.18 -7.70
CA LEU A 299 -14.59 3.27 -8.81
C LEU A 299 -15.39 1.97 -8.67
N TYR A 300 -15.57 1.46 -7.45
CA TYR A 300 -16.36 0.25 -7.22
C TYR A 300 -17.85 0.45 -7.54
N ASP A 301 -18.45 1.55 -7.07
CA ASP A 301 -19.87 1.84 -7.28
C ASP A 301 -20.20 2.28 -8.73
N GLN A 302 -19.25 2.92 -9.42
CA GLN A 302 -19.43 3.34 -10.82
C GLN A 302 -19.06 2.24 -11.82
N SER A 303 -18.38 1.18 -11.38
CA SER A 303 -18.04 0.05 -12.26
C SER A 303 -19.25 -0.86 -12.49
N PRO A 304 -19.47 -1.34 -13.72
CA PRO A 304 -20.43 -2.41 -14.00
C PRO A 304 -20.17 -3.64 -13.11
N ASP A 305 -21.20 -4.40 -12.76
CA ASP A 305 -21.10 -5.52 -11.81
C ASP A 305 -20.03 -6.56 -12.19
N GLY A 306 -19.84 -6.82 -13.49
CA GLY A 306 -18.79 -7.73 -14.00
C GLY A 306 -17.37 -7.17 -14.00
N MET A 307 -17.17 -5.88 -13.70
CA MET A 307 -15.89 -5.17 -13.83
C MET A 307 -15.41 -4.53 -12.51
N LYS A 308 -16.06 -4.82 -11.38
CA LYS A 308 -15.69 -4.26 -10.07
C LYS A 308 -14.22 -4.50 -9.68
N SER A 309 -13.66 -5.66 -10.03
CA SER A 309 -12.22 -5.98 -9.86
C SER A 309 -11.32 -5.12 -10.77
N LEU A 310 -11.80 -4.75 -11.96
CA LEU A 310 -11.08 -3.84 -12.84
C LEU A 310 -11.08 -2.40 -12.27
N GLY A 311 -12.14 -2.01 -11.57
CA GLY A 311 -12.20 -0.72 -10.86
C GLY A 311 -11.12 -0.57 -9.78
N SER A 312 -10.86 -1.60 -8.98
CA SER A 312 -9.81 -1.55 -7.94
C SER A 312 -8.39 -1.53 -8.52
N THR A 313 -8.16 -2.26 -9.62
CA THR A 313 -6.86 -2.24 -10.31
C THR A 313 -6.59 -0.91 -11.02
N LEU A 314 -7.62 -0.25 -11.55
CA LEU A 314 -7.51 1.12 -12.08
C LEU A 314 -7.10 2.14 -11.01
N ALA A 315 -7.58 2.00 -9.77
CA ALA A 315 -7.15 2.85 -8.66
C ALA A 315 -5.64 2.75 -8.41
N GLN A 316 -5.10 1.52 -8.41
CA GLN A 316 -3.66 1.26 -8.23
C GLN A 316 -2.84 1.73 -9.43
N LEU A 317 -3.38 1.62 -10.64
CA LEU A 317 -2.73 2.16 -11.83
C LEU A 317 -2.64 3.70 -11.78
N ALA A 318 -3.68 4.38 -11.31
CA ALA A 318 -3.67 5.84 -11.16
C ALA A 318 -2.56 6.29 -10.18
N VAL A 319 -2.40 5.55 -9.09
CA VAL A 319 -1.32 5.75 -8.11
C VAL A 319 0.07 5.56 -8.76
N ALA A 320 0.27 4.49 -9.53
CA ALA A 320 1.53 4.27 -10.25
C ALA A 320 1.84 5.39 -11.27
N VAL A 321 0.83 5.84 -12.02
CA VAL A 321 0.95 6.98 -12.94
C VAL A 321 1.36 8.25 -12.19
N GLY A 322 0.80 8.49 -11.00
CA GLY A 322 1.19 9.60 -10.12
C GLY A 322 2.68 9.56 -9.75
N ASN A 323 3.22 8.38 -9.45
CA ASN A 323 4.64 8.20 -9.12
C ASN A 323 5.59 8.44 -10.29
N TYR A 324 5.23 7.94 -11.48
CA TYR A 324 5.99 8.27 -12.68
C TYR A 324 5.92 9.75 -13.02
N PHE A 325 4.74 10.36 -12.85
CA PHE A 325 4.57 11.80 -13.08
C PHE A 325 5.48 12.60 -12.17
N ASN A 326 5.54 12.31 -10.87
CA ASN A 326 6.46 13.03 -10.01
C ASN A 326 7.93 12.75 -10.29
N SER A 327 8.29 11.51 -10.61
CA SER A 327 9.67 11.20 -11.01
C SER A 327 10.07 12.03 -12.25
N ALA A 328 9.14 12.24 -13.18
CA ALA A 328 9.34 13.12 -14.32
C ALA A 328 9.42 14.60 -13.94
N VAL A 329 8.58 15.08 -13.00
CA VAL A 329 8.66 16.45 -12.46
C VAL A 329 10.03 16.69 -11.82
N LEU A 330 10.46 15.79 -10.94
CA LEU A 330 11.76 15.84 -10.28
C LEU A 330 12.92 15.88 -11.29
N ALA A 331 12.91 14.98 -12.27
CA ALA A 331 13.92 14.93 -13.32
C ALA A 331 13.93 16.19 -14.21
N THR A 332 12.75 16.76 -14.47
CA THR A 332 12.62 18.00 -15.25
C THR A 332 13.15 19.19 -14.46
N VAL A 333 12.79 19.30 -13.18
CA VAL A 333 13.26 20.38 -12.30
C VAL A 333 14.77 20.30 -12.14
N SER A 334 15.34 19.12 -11.89
CA SER A 334 16.79 18.97 -11.79
C SER A 334 17.49 19.36 -13.10
N ALA A 335 17.00 18.90 -14.25
CA ALA A 335 17.57 19.22 -15.56
C ALA A 335 17.46 20.70 -15.95
N VAL A 336 16.39 21.40 -15.55
CA VAL A 336 16.19 22.83 -15.85
C VAL A 336 16.99 23.70 -14.89
N THR A 337 17.03 23.36 -13.61
CA THR A 337 17.64 24.20 -12.56
C THR A 337 19.16 24.05 -12.50
N ALA A 338 19.71 22.90 -12.92
CA ALA A 338 21.15 22.67 -13.02
C ALA A 338 21.81 23.27 -14.30
N ARG A 339 21.05 24.01 -15.14
CA ARG A 339 21.59 24.61 -16.36
C ARG A 339 22.64 25.68 -16.05
N GLY A 340 23.77 25.63 -16.74
CA GLY A 340 24.82 26.65 -16.67
C GLY A 340 25.81 26.44 -15.50
N GLY A 341 25.97 25.22 -15.00
CA GLY A 341 26.94 24.90 -13.95
C GLY A 341 26.51 25.32 -12.53
N ARG A 342 25.23 25.65 -12.35
CA ARG A 342 24.64 25.89 -11.02
C ARG A 342 24.25 24.54 -10.38
N PRO A 343 24.32 24.42 -9.05
CA PRO A 343 24.01 23.18 -8.34
C PRO A 343 22.53 22.75 -8.47
N GLY A 344 21.65 23.63 -8.95
CA GLY A 344 20.22 23.33 -9.13
C GLY A 344 19.42 23.42 -7.83
N TRP A 345 18.12 23.14 -7.89
CA TRP A 345 17.27 23.19 -6.68
C TRP A 345 17.49 22.00 -5.74
N ILE A 346 17.92 20.84 -6.29
CA ILE A 346 18.19 19.60 -5.56
C ILE A 346 19.57 19.09 -6.01
N PRO A 347 20.67 19.63 -5.46
CA PRO A 347 22.03 19.15 -5.68
C PRO A 347 22.33 17.91 -4.84
N ASP A 348 23.41 17.20 -5.17
CA ASP A 348 23.93 16.08 -4.35
C ASP A 348 24.30 16.55 -2.92
N ASP A 349 24.73 17.81 -2.76
CA ASP A 349 24.86 18.45 -1.46
C ASP A 349 23.64 19.35 -1.19
N LEU A 350 22.74 18.85 -0.32
CA LEU A 350 21.55 19.58 0.13
C LEU A 350 21.85 20.91 0.81
N ASN A 351 23.09 21.14 1.24
CA ASN A 351 23.50 22.40 1.85
C ASN A 351 23.56 23.56 0.83
N GLU A 352 23.72 23.26 -0.46
CA GLU A 352 23.83 24.23 -1.55
C GLU A 352 22.53 24.37 -2.36
N GLY A 353 21.53 23.55 -2.05
CA GLY A 353 20.24 23.48 -2.75
C GLY A 353 19.23 24.53 -2.30
N HIS A 354 18.15 24.62 -3.07
CA HIS A 354 16.97 25.42 -2.73
C HIS A 354 15.75 24.51 -2.69
N LEU A 355 15.77 23.56 -1.74
CA LEU A 355 14.74 22.54 -1.58
C LEU A 355 13.37 23.17 -1.29
N ASN A 356 13.35 24.33 -0.63
CA ASN A 356 12.13 25.11 -0.39
C ASN A 356 11.38 25.46 -1.70
N TYR A 357 12.08 25.82 -2.79
CA TYR A 357 11.41 26.11 -4.07
C TYR A 357 10.74 24.89 -4.69
N PHE A 358 11.33 23.71 -4.49
CA PHE A 358 10.72 22.46 -4.91
C PHE A 358 9.44 22.18 -4.11
N PHE A 359 9.44 22.37 -2.80
CA PHE A 359 8.23 22.22 -1.99
C PHE A 359 7.12 23.20 -2.38
N TRP A 360 7.44 24.46 -2.69
CA TRP A 360 6.46 25.43 -3.20
C TRP A 360 5.91 25.04 -4.58
N LEU A 361 6.75 24.50 -5.47
CA LEU A 361 6.31 23.96 -6.76
C LEU A 361 5.33 22.81 -6.56
N MET A 362 5.64 21.86 -5.67
CA MET A 362 4.77 20.73 -5.35
C MET A 362 3.46 21.21 -4.73
N ALA A 363 3.50 22.17 -3.79
CA ALA A 363 2.31 22.75 -3.20
C ALA A 363 1.40 23.40 -4.27
N ALA A 364 1.98 24.11 -5.24
CA ALA A 364 1.23 24.69 -6.36
C ALA A 364 0.61 23.61 -7.26
N LEU A 365 1.34 22.54 -7.57
CA LEU A 365 0.83 21.42 -8.38
C LEU A 365 -0.34 20.70 -7.70
N VAL A 366 -0.22 20.41 -6.39
CA VAL A 366 -1.29 19.77 -5.62
C VAL A 366 -2.50 20.70 -5.49
N LEU A 367 -2.29 22.01 -5.35
CA LEU A 367 -3.38 23.00 -5.36
C LEU A 367 -4.11 23.04 -6.70
N VAL A 368 -3.37 23.04 -7.82
CA VAL A 368 -3.96 22.97 -9.16
C VAL A 368 -4.75 21.68 -9.33
N ASN A 369 -4.24 20.55 -8.83
CA ASN A 369 -4.95 19.27 -8.84
C ASN A 369 -6.28 19.35 -8.06
N LEU A 370 -6.27 19.98 -6.87
CA LEU A 370 -7.50 20.21 -6.09
C LEU A 370 -8.51 21.09 -6.86
N LEU A 371 -8.06 22.19 -7.46
CA LEU A 371 -8.93 23.07 -8.23
C LEU A 371 -9.53 22.37 -9.47
N HIS A 372 -8.71 21.57 -10.15
CA HIS A 372 -9.15 20.73 -11.26
C HIS A 372 -10.20 19.72 -10.79
N PHE A 373 -9.94 19.01 -9.69
CA PHE A 373 -10.90 18.10 -9.08
C PHE A 373 -12.22 18.79 -8.70
N LEU A 374 -12.17 19.98 -8.10
CA LEU A 374 -13.37 20.75 -7.77
C LEU A 374 -14.15 21.13 -9.03
N HIS A 375 -13.46 21.55 -10.10
CA HIS A 375 -14.09 21.86 -11.37
C HIS A 375 -14.83 20.66 -11.97
N PHE A 376 -14.18 19.49 -12.03
CA PHE A 376 -14.78 18.28 -12.57
C PHE A 376 -15.88 17.72 -11.68
N SER A 377 -15.72 17.75 -10.35
CA SER A 377 -16.74 17.25 -9.41
C SER A 377 -18.01 18.08 -9.43
N MET A 378 -17.93 19.40 -9.61
CA MET A 378 -19.11 20.26 -9.79
C MET A 378 -19.85 19.95 -11.10
N ARG A 379 -19.13 19.51 -12.14
CA ARG A 379 -19.71 19.18 -13.46
C ARG A 379 -20.17 17.72 -13.54
N TYR A 380 -19.70 16.87 -12.65
CA TYR A 380 -20.06 15.46 -12.58
C TYR A 380 -21.50 15.31 -12.10
N ARG A 381 -22.38 14.91 -13.01
CA ARG A 381 -23.77 14.55 -12.72
C ARG A 381 -23.81 13.02 -12.60
N GLY A 382 -23.87 12.51 -11.37
CA GLY A 382 -23.96 11.07 -11.13
C GLY A 382 -25.14 10.45 -11.86
N SER A 383 -24.99 9.20 -12.31
CA SER A 383 -26.10 8.44 -12.87
C SER A 383 -27.10 8.15 -11.76
N ASN A 384 -28.12 9.00 -11.62
CA ASN A 384 -29.29 8.71 -10.79
C ASN A 384 -30.06 7.56 -11.46
N ASN A 385 -29.72 6.31 -11.13
CA ASN A 385 -30.59 5.16 -11.39
C ASN A 385 -31.70 5.06 -10.33
N ASN A 386 -32.37 6.18 -10.07
CA ASN A 386 -33.72 6.19 -9.50
C ASN A 386 -34.64 6.73 -10.59
N THR A 387 -34.89 5.92 -11.61
CA THR A 387 -36.17 5.97 -12.31
C THR A 387 -37.09 5.01 -11.60
N ASP A 388 -38.10 5.59 -10.95
CA ASP A 388 -39.28 4.91 -10.44
C ASP A 388 -39.78 3.85 -11.44
N SER A 389 -39.99 2.62 -10.95
CA SER A 389 -40.91 1.62 -11.50
C SER A 389 -41.22 0.60 -10.42
#